data_AF-A0A5C6X4P9-F1
#
_entry.id   AF-A0A5C6X4P9-F1
#
_cell.length_a   1.000
_cell.length_b   1.000
_cell.length_c   1.000
_cell.angle_alpha   90.00
_cell.angle_beta   90.00
_cell.angle_gamma   90.00
#
_symmetry.space_group_name_H-M   'P 1'
#
loop_
_entity.id
_entity.type
_entity.pdbx_description
1 polymer ?
#
loop_
_entity_poly.entity_id
_entity_poly.type
_entity_poly.pdbx_seq_one_letter_code
_entity_poly.pdbx_strand_id
1 'polypeptide(L)' 'MDEQEVKAIVTVCQEMGVLATGVRSRGAVLVIEPVMGAALPGADVLRELSSKLAKLGHRYVTLDLGGYAAQGGEL' A
#
# COMPACT_ATOMS: atom_id res chain seq x y z
N MET A 1 14.32 -4.19 -5.06
CA MET A 1 13.00 -4.78 -5.30
C MET A 1 12.91 -5.00 -6.79
N ASP A 2 12.71 -6.25 -7.21
CA ASP A 2 12.53 -6.57 -8.63
C ASP A 2 11.05 -6.49 -9.04
N GLU A 3 10.77 -6.63 -10.34
CA GLU A 3 9.42 -6.51 -10.89
C GLU A 3 8.47 -7.62 -10.39
N GLN A 4 8.99 -8.82 -10.12
CA GLN A 4 8.17 -9.94 -9.64
C GLN A 4 7.74 -9.70 -8.19
N GLU A 5 8.66 -9.22 -7.36
CA GLU A 5 8.40 -8.82 -5.97
C GLU A 5 7.38 -7.68 -5.90
N VAL A 6 7.54 -6.65 -6.75
CA VAL A 6 6.56 -5.55 -6.86
C VAL A 6 5.17 -6.08 -7.20
N LYS A 7 5.05 -6.92 -8.23
CA LYS A 7 3.76 -7.50 -8.64
C LYS A 7 3.14 -8.34 -7.53
N ALA A 8 3.93 -9.18 -6.86
CA ALA A 8 3.44 -10.02 -5.77
C ALA A 8 2.86 -9.17 -4.62
N ILE A 9 3.55 -8.11 -4.22
CA ILE A 9 3.09 -7.22 -3.15
C ILE A 9 1.84 -6.44 -3.59
N VAL A 10 1.79 -5.94 -4.83
CA VAL A 10 0.60 -5.26 -5.36
C VAL A 10 -0.61 -6.19 -5.36
N THR A 11 -0.45 -7.44 -5.80
CA THR A 11 -1.52 -8.45 -5.74
C THR A 11 -2.01 -8.65 -4.30
N VAL A 12 -1.10 -8.79 -3.33
CA VAL A 12 -1.47 -8.91 -1.91
C VAL A 12 -2.27 -7.70 -1.43
N CYS A 13 -1.88 -6.48 -1.82
CA CYS A 13 -2.62 -5.27 -1.46
C CYS A 13 -4.04 -5.31 -2.04
N GLN A 14 -4.19 -5.65 -3.32
CA GLN A 14 -5.46 -5.68 -4.03
C GLN A 14 -6.41 -6.76 -3.49
N GLU A 15 -5.89 -7.96 -3.20
CA GLU A 15 -6.65 -9.05 -2.55
C GLU A 15 -7.24 -8.64 -1.20
N MET A 16 -6.59 -7.71 -0.51
CA MET A 16 -7.01 -7.20 0.81
C MET A 16 -7.82 -5.91 0.72
N GLY A 17 -8.19 -5.46 -0.49
CA GLY A 17 -9.00 -4.26 -0.67
C GLY A 17 -8.22 -2.94 -0.66
N VAL A 18 -6.88 -2.98 -0.78
CA VAL A 18 -6.03 -1.80 -0.97
C VAL A 18 -5.70 -1.68 -2.46
N LEU A 19 -6.34 -0.72 -3.14
CA LEU A 19 -6.12 -0.45 -4.56
C LEU A 19 -4.74 0.18 -4.79
N ALA A 20 -3.71 -0.65 -4.96
CA ALA A 20 -2.35 -0.24 -5.25
C ALA A 20 -2.02 -0.31 -6.75
N THR A 21 -1.28 0.66 -7.26
CA THR A 21 -0.68 0.65 -8.61
C THR A 21 0.77 0.20 -8.58
N GLY A 22 1.43 0.31 -7.43
CA GLY A 22 2.84 0.02 -7.28
C GLY A 22 3.28 -0.03 -5.83
N VAL A 23 4.55 -0.39 -5.64
CA VAL A 23 5.25 -0.26 -4.37
C VAL A 23 6.68 0.17 -4.63
N ARG A 24 7.25 0.93 -3.71
CA ARG A 24 8.66 1.32 -3.73
C ARG A 24 9.32 1.07 -2.37
N SER A 25 10.63 0.89 -2.38
CA SER A 25 11.43 0.81 -1.15
C SER A 25 12.12 2.14 -0.88
N ARG A 26 12.05 2.60 0.37
CA ARG A 26 12.82 3.73 0.89
C ARG A 26 13.63 3.25 2.11
N GLY A 27 14.82 2.71 1.85
CA GLY A 27 15.63 2.06 2.87
C GLY A 27 14.94 0.79 3.38
N ALA A 28 14.59 0.76 4.67
CA ALA A 28 13.87 -0.37 5.28
C ALA A 28 12.33 -0.26 5.20
N VAL A 29 11.81 0.82 4.59
CA VAL A 29 10.37 1.10 4.51
C VAL A 29 9.83 0.70 3.14
N LEU A 30 8.82 -0.16 3.14
CA LEU A 30 7.97 -0.42 1.97
C LEU A 30 6.90 0.67 1.90
N VAL A 31 6.80 1.35 0.77
CA VAL A 31 5.79 2.37 0.51
C VAL A 31 4.81 1.84 -0.53
N ILE A 32 3.53 1.79 -0.16
CA ILE A 32 2.44 1.39 -1.04
C ILE A 32 1.94 2.62 -1.80
N GLU A 33 1.91 2.51 -3.12
CA GLU A 33 1.43 3.55 -4.04
C GLU A 33 -0.01 3.22 -4.44
N PRO A 34 -0.99 4.00 -4.00
CA PRO A 34 -2.39 3.74 -4.31
C PRO A 34 -2.76 4.23 -5.70
N VAL A 35 -3.87 3.71 -6.22
CA VAL A 35 -4.59 4.32 -7.34
C VAL A 35 -5.02 5.74 -6.93
N MET A 36 -4.77 6.70 -7.81
CA MET A 36 -5.21 8.09 -7.63
C MET A 36 -6.72 8.18 -7.39
N GLY A 37 -7.11 8.84 -6.30
CA GLY A 37 -8.51 9.04 -5.92
C GLY A 37 -9.21 7.78 -5.39
N ALA A 38 -8.46 6.72 -5.06
CA ALA A 38 -9.02 5.60 -4.30
C ALA A 38 -9.56 6.07 -2.94
N ALA A 39 -10.50 5.32 -2.37
CA ALA A 39 -10.94 5.55 -0.99
C ALA A 39 -9.89 5.00 -0.01
N LEU A 40 -9.63 5.73 1.08
CA LEU A 40 -8.69 5.27 2.11
C LEU A 40 -9.22 3.96 2.74
N PRO A 41 -8.39 2.89 2.81
CA PRO A 41 -8.81 1.64 3.43
C PRO A 41 -9.08 1.83 4.92
N GLY A 42 -10.03 1.06 5.46
CA GLY A 42 -10.30 1.03 6.89
C GLY A 42 -9.08 0.55 7.71
N ALA A 43 -9.00 0.98 8.97
CA ALA A 43 -7.87 0.65 9.85
C ALA A 43 -7.68 -0.87 10.05
N ASP A 44 -8.77 -1.65 10.03
CA ASP A 44 -8.70 -3.12 10.13
C ASP A 44 -7.99 -3.75 8.93
N VAL A 45 -8.31 -3.28 7.72
CA VAL A 45 -7.65 -3.69 6.47
C VAL A 45 -6.16 -3.36 6.52
N LEU A 46 -5.81 -2.14 6.93
CA LEU A 46 -4.42 -1.70 7.03
C LEU A 46 -3.63 -2.52 8.06
N ARG A 47 -4.25 -2.84 9.21
CA ARG A 47 -3.66 -3.69 10.24
C ARG A 47 -3.39 -5.10 9.71
N GLU A 48 -4.37 -5.72 9.05
CA GLU A 48 -4.19 -7.06 8.51
C GLU A 48 -3.12 -7.09 7.41
N LEU A 49 -3.14 -6.09 6.51
CA LEU A 49 -2.15 -5.94 5.45
C LEU A 49 -0.74 -5.80 6.03
N SER A 50 -0.57 -4.98 7.06
CA SER A 50 0.72 -4.82 7.74
C SER A 50 1.24 -6.13 8.32
N SER A 51 0.36 -6.95 8.90
CA SER A 51 0.70 -8.28 9.44
C SER A 51 1.12 -9.26 8.33
N LYS A 52 0.40 -9.27 7.20
CA LYS A 52 0.72 -10.13 6.05
C LYS A 52 2.07 -9.74 5.43
N LEU A 53 2.32 -8.45 5.22
CA LEU A 53 3.58 -7.95 4.66
C LEU A 53 4.77 -8.13 5.62
N ALA A 54 4.55 -8.06 6.94
CA ALA A 54 5.58 -8.37 7.93
C ALA A 54 6.03 -9.83 7.85
N LYS A 55 5.10 -10.78 7.62
CA LYS A 55 5.43 -12.21 7.38
C LYS A 55 6.22 -12.43 6.10
N LEU A 56 6.12 -11.51 5.13
CA LEU A 56 6.93 -11.50 3.91
C LEU A 56 8.26 -10.76 4.06
N GLY A 57 8.58 -10.26 5.26
CA GLY A 57 9.86 -9.61 5.58
C GLY A 57 9.81 -8.08 5.60
N HIS A 58 8.67 -7.45 5.32
CA HIS A 58 8.55 -5.99 5.33
C HIS A 58 8.14 -5.48 6.71
N ARG A 59 9.14 -5.17 7.55
CA ARG A 59 8.91 -4.71 8.94
C ARG A 59 8.20 -3.36 9.03
N TYR A 60 8.51 -2.43 8.11
CA TYR A 60 7.93 -1.10 8.07
C TYR A 60 7.17 -0.93 6.75
N VAL A 61 5.86 -0.76 6.86
CA VAL A 61 4.96 -0.54 5.72
C VAL A 61 4.28 0.81 5.90
N THR A 62 4.28 1.62 4.85
CA THR A 62 3.63 2.92 4.82
C THR A 62 2.76 3.05 3.59
N LEU A 63 1.73 3.88 3.69
CA LEU A 63 0.80 4.17 2.62
C LEU A 63 1.02 5.59 2.13
N ASP A 64 1.20 5.76 0.81
CA ASP A 64 1.34 7.09 0.22
C ASP A 64 -0.03 7.79 0.16
N LEU A 65 -0.28 8.69 1.11
CA LEU A 65 -1.56 9.40 1.20
C LEU A 65 -1.77 10.40 0.06
N GLY A 66 -0.72 10.80 -0.67
CA GLY A 66 -0.83 11.73 -1.79
C GLY A 66 -1.75 11.21 -2.88
N GLY A 67 -1.78 9.89 -3.10
CA GLY A 67 -2.66 9.28 -4.10
C GLY A 67 -4.13 9.16 -3.64
N TYR A 68 -4.43 9.21 -2.35
CA TYR A 68 -5.81 9.20 -1.84
C TYR A 68 -6.46 10.59 -1.83
N ALA A 69 -5.65 11.66 -1.80
CA ALA A 69 -6.10 13.03 -1.57
C ALA A 69 -6.96 13.65 -2.69
N ALA A 70 -7.13 12.98 -3.83
CA ALA A 70 -7.86 13.53 -4.98
C ALA A 70 -9.40 13.60 -4.82
N GLN A 71 -9.98 13.13 -3.70
CA GLN A 71 -11.42 13.27 -3.43
C GLN A 71 -11.79 14.35 -2.38
N GLY A 72 -10.83 15.14 -1.88
CA GLY A 72 -11.08 16.04 -0.74
C GLY A 72 -10.50 17.45 -0.87
N GLY A 73 -10.35 17.97 -2.09
CA GLY A 73 -9.86 19.32 -2.35
C GLY A 73 -10.92 20.42 -2.22
N GLU A 74 -11.72 20.40 -1.16
CA GLU A 74 -12.44 21.58 -0.64
C GLU A 74 -12.46 21.47 0.89
N LEU A 75 -11.46 22.06 1.55
CA LEU A 75 -11.48 22.44 2.96
C LEU A 75 -11.16 23.92 3.06
#